data_AF-A0A7C2I1R4-F1
#
_entry.id   AF-A0A7C2I1R4-F1
#
_cell.length_a   1.000
_cell.length_b   1.000
_cell.length_c   1.000
_cell.angle_alpha   90.00
_cell.angle_beta   90.00
_cell.angle_gamma   90.00
#
_symmetry.space_group_name_H-M   'P 1'
#
loop_
_entity.id
_entity.type
_entity.pdbx_description
1 polymer ?
#
loop_
_entity_poly.entity_id
_entity_poly.type
_entity_poly.pdbx_seq_one_letter_code
_entity_poly.pdbx_strand_id
1 'polypeptide(L)'
;MKRPVMTLALVAFCVLLFLKPAEAPASQIKLVVDGKWVYTDVPPVLAGGRVLVPLRGVFEAIGGHAEWLPSENAVLARKGARLVKLYIGSAVAYVGNFEPVVMDVAPRIISGRTMVPLRFVAEALGCDVDWDSVNQNVIIRTGYSSPVEDVVKLVRPAVVLVETDGGLGSGFFWDSGGEVVTCAHVVAGAKAITVKTFDGGRYSAVIDRMDPIKDLAILRVQGGGTSFKFIPFYKGSAEVREGQEVVVVGNPFGLEASVSSGIISGIRHRDGVKLYQITAPVSPGNSGGPLLTIDGDVIGVVTIQLTEGQNINFALPIDYYFVVKARPPYSERDEVTVFAKELIVWVQTDLAIGERIGEAFNVIGAGDRVTGVTILETDVLPKLYDLRRKVSSFSSSNEKIQACVDLFSSYLNLMYEAVLDLKKGYLYYDNSAWWRGKDKLNAAYSTRSRFVEAVKDLISDVR
;
A
#
# COMPACT_ATOMS: atom_id res chain seq x y z
N MET A 1 -69.45 -83.87 -29.82
CA MET A 1 -68.90 -82.84 -30.73
C MET A 1 -68.00 -81.89 -29.93
N LYS A 2 -66.85 -81.54 -30.51
CA LYS A 2 -65.91 -80.41 -30.21
C LYS A 2 -66.66 -79.16 -29.65
N ARG A 3 -66.21 -78.29 -28.73
CA ARG A 3 -64.89 -77.72 -28.34
C ARG A 3 -65.08 -76.80 -27.08
N PRO A 4 -64.00 -76.28 -26.45
CA PRO A 4 -63.96 -75.62 -25.13
C PRO A 4 -63.96 -74.07 -25.20
N VAL A 5 -63.91 -73.37 -24.06
CA VAL A 5 -62.80 -72.47 -23.62
C VAL A 5 -63.22 -71.74 -22.33
N MET A 6 -62.55 -72.16 -21.25
CA MET A 6 -62.37 -71.47 -19.98
C MET A 6 -61.29 -70.38 -20.15
N THR A 7 -61.14 -69.49 -19.17
CA THR A 7 -60.02 -68.55 -18.94
C THR A 7 -60.21 -67.10 -19.44
N LEU A 8 -60.83 -66.24 -18.62
CA LEU A 8 -60.59 -64.79 -18.66
C LEU A 8 -61.01 -64.10 -17.34
N ALA A 9 -60.38 -64.46 -16.21
CA ALA A 9 -60.69 -63.79 -14.93
C ALA A 9 -59.49 -63.62 -13.96
N LEU A 10 -58.25 -63.91 -14.38
CA LEU A 10 -57.10 -63.90 -13.45
C LEU A 10 -55.88 -63.08 -13.91
N VAL A 11 -56.05 -62.15 -14.86
CA VAL A 11 -54.95 -61.29 -15.32
C VAL A 11 -55.15 -59.81 -14.94
N ALA A 12 -56.39 -59.38 -14.64
CA ALA A 12 -56.65 -57.99 -14.28
C ALA A 12 -56.29 -57.63 -12.82
N PHE A 13 -56.11 -58.60 -11.93
CA PHE A 13 -55.81 -58.33 -10.51
C PHE A 13 -54.31 -58.36 -10.15
N CYS A 14 -53.45 -58.92 -11.03
CA CYS A 14 -52.00 -58.99 -10.77
C CYS A 14 -51.18 -57.83 -11.36
N VAL A 15 -51.79 -56.94 -12.17
CA VAL A 15 -51.07 -55.80 -12.77
C VAL A 15 -51.14 -54.53 -11.90
N LEU A 16 -52.02 -54.49 -10.89
CA LEU A 16 -52.15 -53.34 -9.99
C LEU A 16 -51.19 -53.34 -8.79
N LEU A 17 -50.38 -54.40 -8.61
CA LEU A 17 -49.43 -54.52 -7.49
C LEU A 17 -47.98 -54.09 -7.82
N PHE A 18 -47.72 -53.56 -9.03
CA PHE A 18 -46.39 -53.06 -9.43
C PHE A 18 -46.39 -51.60 -9.91
N LEU A 19 -47.42 -50.82 -9.58
CA LEU A 19 -47.28 -49.37 -9.64
C LEU A 19 -46.51 -48.93 -8.39
N LYS A 20 -45.17 -48.94 -8.51
CA LYS A 20 -44.31 -48.14 -7.62
C LYS A 20 -44.93 -46.72 -7.63
N PRO A 21 -45.31 -46.15 -6.46
CA PRO A 21 -45.71 -44.75 -6.45
C PRO A 21 -44.57 -43.95 -7.07
N ALA A 22 -44.89 -43.08 -8.03
CA ALA A 22 -43.92 -42.14 -8.54
C ALA A 22 -43.41 -41.35 -7.32
N GLU A 23 -42.15 -41.54 -6.95
CA GLU A 23 -41.50 -40.69 -5.97
C GLU A 23 -41.68 -39.26 -6.47
N ALA A 24 -42.39 -38.45 -5.68
CA ALA A 24 -42.47 -37.02 -5.95
C ALA A 24 -41.02 -36.53 -6.12
N PRO A 25 -40.71 -35.73 -7.16
CA PRO A 25 -39.35 -35.23 -7.32
C PRO A 25 -38.94 -34.56 -6.02
N ALA A 26 -37.83 -35.04 -5.44
CA ALA A 26 -37.31 -34.49 -4.20
C ALA A 26 -37.26 -32.97 -4.36
N SER A 27 -37.94 -32.26 -3.46
CA SER A 27 -38.09 -30.82 -3.55
C SER A 27 -36.72 -30.16 -3.68
N GLN A 28 -36.41 -29.64 -4.86
CA GLN A 28 -35.11 -29.06 -5.12
C GLN A 28 -35.05 -27.70 -4.44
N ILE A 29 -34.17 -27.58 -3.43
CA ILE A 29 -33.90 -26.31 -2.76
C ILE A 29 -33.46 -25.29 -3.81
N LYS A 30 -34.09 -24.11 -3.81
CA LYS A 30 -33.78 -23.04 -4.77
C LYS A 30 -33.11 -21.86 -4.07
N LEU A 31 -32.37 -21.08 -4.86
CA LEU A 31 -31.60 -19.94 -4.37
C LEU A 31 -32.08 -18.65 -5.04
N VAL A 32 -32.29 -17.62 -4.23
CA VAL A 32 -32.65 -16.28 -4.67
C VAL A 32 -31.65 -15.28 -4.10
N VAL A 33 -31.01 -14.46 -4.93
CA VAL A 33 -30.11 -13.37 -4.52
C VAL A 33 -30.69 -12.06 -5.03
N ASP A 34 -30.98 -11.12 -4.14
CA ASP A 34 -31.54 -9.79 -4.48
C ASP A 34 -32.73 -9.86 -5.44
N GLY A 35 -33.62 -10.84 -5.20
CA GLY A 35 -34.82 -11.10 -6.01
C GLY A 35 -34.57 -11.87 -7.32
N LYS A 36 -33.33 -12.23 -7.65
CA LYS A 36 -32.97 -12.99 -8.86
C LYS A 36 -32.68 -14.46 -8.55
N TRP A 37 -33.19 -15.36 -9.38
CA TRP A 37 -32.90 -16.79 -9.25
C TRP A 37 -31.45 -17.10 -9.59
N VAL A 38 -30.82 -17.92 -8.74
CA VAL A 38 -29.46 -18.41 -8.95
C VAL A 38 -29.50 -19.89 -9.27
N TYR A 39 -28.97 -20.23 -10.45
CA TYR A 39 -28.80 -21.61 -10.87
C TYR A 39 -27.41 -22.12 -10.48
N THR A 40 -27.35 -23.39 -10.10
CA THR A 40 -26.11 -24.08 -9.72
C THR A 40 -25.99 -25.38 -10.50
N ASP A 41 -24.78 -25.72 -10.91
CA ASP A 41 -24.48 -26.92 -11.69
C ASP A 41 -24.60 -28.21 -10.86
N VAL A 42 -24.36 -28.12 -9.55
CA VAL A 42 -24.73 -29.13 -8.56
C VAL A 42 -25.82 -28.57 -7.65
N PRO A 43 -26.96 -29.26 -7.47
CA PRO A 43 -28.07 -28.74 -6.70
C PRO A 43 -27.70 -28.53 -5.22
N PRO A 44 -28.30 -27.55 -4.53
CA PRO A 44 -28.14 -27.41 -3.09
C PRO A 44 -28.61 -28.66 -2.34
N VAL A 45 -27.90 -29.00 -1.25
CA VAL A 45 -28.16 -30.20 -0.46
C VAL A 45 -28.41 -29.82 1.00
N LEU A 46 -29.43 -30.41 1.62
CA LEU A 46 -29.63 -30.29 3.06
C LEU A 46 -28.77 -31.32 3.79
N ALA A 47 -27.89 -30.88 4.68
CA ALA A 47 -27.11 -31.78 5.52
C ALA A 47 -26.94 -31.20 6.92
N GLY A 48 -27.28 -31.97 7.95
CA GLY A 48 -27.21 -31.52 9.35
C GLY A 48 -28.09 -30.29 9.62
N GLY A 49 -29.24 -30.17 8.95
CA GLY A 49 -30.12 -29.00 9.06
C GLY A 49 -29.60 -27.72 8.39
N ARG A 50 -28.46 -27.78 7.70
CA ARG A 50 -27.88 -26.65 6.96
C ARG A 50 -27.96 -26.90 5.45
N VAL A 51 -28.21 -25.83 4.70
CA VAL A 51 -28.16 -25.87 3.23
C VAL A 51 -26.72 -25.71 2.78
N LEU A 52 -26.24 -26.69 2.03
CA LEU A 52 -24.94 -26.67 1.40
C LEU A 52 -25.10 -26.36 -0.08
N VAL A 53 -24.26 -25.47 -0.60
CA VAL A 53 -24.29 -25.06 -2.01
C VAL A 53 -22.91 -25.20 -2.64
N PRO A 54 -22.83 -25.40 -3.97
CA PRO A 54 -21.56 -25.31 -4.65
C PRO A 54 -21.03 -23.88 -4.53
N LEU A 55 -19.81 -23.79 -4.04
CA LEU A 55 -19.14 -22.53 -3.73
C LEU A 55 -19.19 -21.51 -4.88
N ARG A 56 -18.80 -21.88 -6.11
CA ARG A 56 -18.61 -20.86 -7.16
C ARG A 56 -19.92 -20.17 -7.59
N GLY A 57 -20.98 -20.94 -7.85
CA GLY A 57 -22.21 -20.41 -8.46
C GLY A 57 -22.99 -19.43 -7.58
N VAL A 58 -22.98 -19.63 -6.26
CA VAL A 58 -23.69 -18.72 -5.34
C VAL A 58 -22.86 -17.49 -5.00
N PHE A 59 -21.54 -17.63 -5.00
CA PHE A 59 -20.63 -16.56 -4.56
C PHE A 59 -20.49 -15.48 -5.61
N GLU A 60 -20.39 -15.88 -6.89
CA GLU A 60 -20.46 -14.94 -8.01
C GLU A 60 -21.77 -14.15 -7.98
N ALA A 61 -22.89 -14.81 -7.66
CA ALA A 61 -24.21 -14.17 -7.62
C ALA A 61 -24.35 -13.13 -6.50
N ILE A 62 -23.66 -13.31 -5.35
CA ILE A 62 -23.64 -12.34 -4.25
C ILE A 62 -22.53 -11.28 -4.40
N GLY A 63 -21.86 -11.23 -5.56
CA GLY A 63 -20.77 -10.29 -5.85
C GLY A 63 -19.44 -10.63 -5.18
N GLY A 64 -19.26 -11.89 -4.75
CA GLY A 64 -18.03 -12.40 -4.18
C GLY A 64 -17.21 -13.23 -5.16
N HIS A 65 -15.97 -13.50 -4.80
CA HIS A 65 -15.07 -14.41 -5.50
C HIS A 65 -14.64 -15.53 -4.57
N ALA A 66 -14.39 -16.72 -5.11
CA ALA A 66 -13.90 -17.85 -4.33
C ALA A 66 -12.75 -18.56 -5.04
N GLU A 67 -11.69 -18.81 -4.28
CA GLU A 67 -10.44 -19.41 -4.73
C GLU A 67 -10.25 -20.77 -4.04
N TRP A 68 -9.82 -21.76 -4.81
CA TRP A 68 -9.42 -23.06 -4.29
C TRP A 68 -7.93 -23.05 -3.95
N LEU A 69 -7.60 -23.43 -2.71
CA LEU A 69 -6.24 -23.53 -2.19
C LEU A 69 -5.84 -25.01 -2.10
N PRO A 70 -5.25 -25.59 -3.16
CA PRO A 70 -5.04 -27.04 -3.26
C PRO A 70 -4.04 -27.57 -2.22
N SER A 71 -2.99 -26.82 -1.88
CA SER A 71 -1.98 -27.20 -0.89
C SER A 71 -2.53 -27.33 0.52
N GLU A 72 -3.64 -26.64 0.79
CA GLU A 72 -4.26 -26.57 2.11
C GLU A 72 -5.57 -27.39 2.18
N ASN A 73 -6.01 -27.96 1.06
CA ASN A 73 -7.34 -28.57 0.92
C ASN A 73 -8.43 -27.63 1.45
N ALA A 74 -8.35 -26.36 1.03
CA ALA A 74 -9.15 -25.27 1.56
C ALA A 74 -9.72 -24.38 0.46
N VAL A 75 -10.74 -23.60 0.82
CA VAL A 75 -11.33 -22.55 0.01
C VAL A 75 -11.13 -21.23 0.72
N LEU A 76 -10.74 -20.20 -0.02
CA LEU A 76 -10.82 -18.81 0.41
C LEU A 76 -11.93 -18.11 -0.38
N ALA A 77 -12.92 -17.57 0.31
CA ALA A 77 -13.97 -16.77 -0.30
C ALA A 77 -13.92 -15.33 0.20
N ARG A 78 -14.22 -14.39 -0.69
CA ARG A 78 -14.08 -12.96 -0.45
C ARG A 78 -15.20 -12.15 -1.11
N LYS A 79 -15.64 -11.09 -0.44
CA LYS A 79 -16.53 -10.06 -0.97
C LYS A 79 -16.09 -8.71 -0.39
N GLY A 80 -15.45 -7.88 -1.20
CA GLY A 80 -14.76 -6.69 -0.70
C GLY A 80 -13.67 -7.06 0.33
N ALA A 81 -13.66 -6.36 1.46
CA ALA A 81 -12.76 -6.64 2.60
C ALA A 81 -13.19 -7.79 3.50
N ARG A 82 -14.35 -8.41 3.25
CA ARG A 82 -14.79 -9.58 4.01
C ARG A 82 -14.24 -10.84 3.40
N LEU A 83 -13.67 -11.69 4.25
CA LEU A 83 -13.09 -12.96 3.84
C LEU A 83 -13.51 -14.08 4.78
N VAL A 84 -13.61 -15.28 4.22
CA VAL A 84 -13.75 -16.52 4.98
C VAL A 84 -12.92 -17.62 4.32
N LYS A 85 -12.14 -18.33 5.14
CA LYS A 85 -11.37 -19.50 4.74
C LYS A 85 -11.94 -20.76 5.38
N LEU A 86 -12.12 -21.80 4.57
CA LEU A 86 -12.85 -23.01 4.90
C LEU A 86 -12.00 -24.23 4.54
N TYR A 87 -11.75 -25.13 5.48
CA TYR A 87 -11.05 -26.39 5.22
C TYR A 87 -12.05 -27.51 4.93
N ILE A 88 -11.81 -28.31 3.90
CA ILE A 88 -12.70 -29.44 3.57
C ILE A 88 -12.66 -30.47 4.71
N GLY A 89 -13.83 -30.87 5.18
CA GLY A 89 -14.00 -31.82 6.28
C GLY A 89 -13.84 -31.23 7.69
N SER A 90 -13.50 -29.94 7.82
CA SER A 90 -13.37 -29.27 9.11
C SER A 90 -14.60 -28.44 9.46
N ALA A 91 -15.03 -28.51 10.70
CA ALA A 91 -16.03 -27.60 11.26
C ALA A 91 -15.45 -26.23 11.64
N VAL A 92 -14.13 -26.05 11.57
CA VAL A 92 -13.47 -24.77 11.89
C VAL A 92 -13.23 -23.99 10.61
N ALA A 93 -13.80 -22.78 10.55
CA ALA A 93 -13.56 -21.77 9.53
C ALA A 93 -12.72 -20.64 10.11
N TYR A 94 -12.18 -19.79 9.24
CA TYR A 94 -11.43 -18.59 9.61
C TYR A 94 -12.05 -17.36 8.96
N VAL A 95 -12.48 -16.37 9.73
CA VAL A 95 -13.22 -15.20 9.24
C VAL A 95 -12.42 -13.91 9.47
N GLY A 96 -12.51 -12.95 8.53
CA GLY A 96 -11.85 -11.64 8.67
C GLY A 96 -10.33 -11.78 8.79
N ASN A 97 -9.75 -11.36 9.92
CA ASN A 97 -8.29 -11.48 10.19
C ASN A 97 -7.84 -12.89 10.57
N PHE A 98 -8.41 -13.88 9.89
CA PHE A 98 -8.23 -15.31 10.15
C PHE A 98 -8.50 -15.68 11.61
N GLU A 99 -9.60 -15.18 12.18
CA GLU A 99 -10.07 -15.61 13.49
C GLU A 99 -10.85 -16.92 13.36
N PRO A 100 -10.60 -17.93 14.21
CA PRO A 100 -11.27 -19.22 14.13
C PRO A 100 -12.73 -19.12 14.57
N VAL A 101 -13.64 -19.68 13.79
CA VAL A 101 -15.08 -19.76 14.08
C VAL A 101 -15.57 -21.17 13.82
N VAL A 102 -16.31 -21.73 14.77
CA VAL A 102 -16.88 -23.08 14.65
C VAL A 102 -18.21 -23.02 13.89
N MET A 103 -18.35 -23.89 12.90
CA MET A 103 -19.55 -24.13 12.12
C MET A 103 -20.22 -25.42 12.57
N ASP A 104 -21.55 -25.48 12.48
CA ASP A 104 -22.28 -26.70 12.79
C ASP A 104 -22.04 -27.84 11.79
N VAL A 105 -21.70 -27.49 10.54
CA VAL A 105 -21.52 -28.44 9.45
C VAL A 105 -20.27 -28.11 8.66
N ALA A 106 -19.42 -29.11 8.45
CA ALA A 106 -18.19 -28.96 7.68
C ALA A 106 -18.46 -28.87 6.16
N PRO A 107 -17.64 -28.10 5.41
CA PRO A 107 -17.56 -28.15 3.95
C PRO A 107 -17.19 -29.56 3.48
N ARG A 108 -17.73 -29.99 2.34
CA ARG A 108 -17.46 -31.33 1.79
C ARG A 108 -17.47 -31.33 0.27
N ILE A 109 -16.84 -32.33 -0.34
CA ILE A 109 -16.88 -32.53 -1.79
C ILE A 109 -18.08 -33.42 -2.12
N ILE A 110 -18.99 -32.95 -2.97
CA ILE A 110 -20.10 -33.74 -3.54
C ILE A 110 -20.05 -33.58 -5.05
N SER A 111 -20.04 -34.70 -5.78
CA SER A 111 -20.02 -34.71 -7.25
C SER A 111 -18.93 -33.82 -7.86
N GLY A 112 -17.75 -33.78 -7.24
CA GLY A 112 -16.62 -32.96 -7.70
C GLY A 112 -16.80 -31.44 -7.50
N ARG A 113 -17.74 -31.02 -6.64
CA ARG A 113 -17.91 -29.63 -6.22
C ARG A 113 -17.71 -29.48 -4.72
N THR A 114 -17.05 -28.40 -4.34
CA THR A 114 -16.94 -27.99 -2.94
C THR A 114 -18.26 -27.40 -2.49
N MET A 115 -18.91 -28.11 -1.59
CA MET A 115 -20.18 -27.75 -0.99
C MET A 115 -19.94 -27.10 0.37
N VAL A 116 -20.43 -25.87 0.53
CA VAL A 116 -20.20 -25.06 1.74
C VAL A 116 -21.52 -24.70 2.43
N PRO A 117 -21.56 -24.57 3.77
CA PRO A 117 -22.75 -24.10 4.49
C PRO A 117 -23.10 -22.66 4.07
N LEU A 118 -24.16 -22.50 3.28
CA LEU A 118 -24.47 -21.23 2.62
C LEU A 118 -24.67 -20.10 3.63
N ARG A 119 -25.50 -20.32 4.65
CA ARG A 119 -25.82 -19.27 5.64
C ARG A 119 -24.56 -18.71 6.30
N PHE A 120 -23.74 -19.61 6.87
CA PHE A 120 -22.51 -19.21 7.56
C PHE A 120 -21.62 -18.36 6.67
N VAL A 121 -21.40 -18.80 5.43
CA VAL A 121 -20.50 -18.07 4.55
C VAL A 121 -21.11 -16.76 4.07
N ALA A 122 -22.36 -16.76 3.62
CA ALA A 122 -23.01 -15.54 3.15
C ALA A 122 -23.09 -14.48 4.26
N GLU A 123 -23.40 -14.87 5.50
CA GLU A 123 -23.37 -13.97 6.66
C GLU A 123 -21.95 -13.49 6.99
N ALA A 124 -20.93 -14.35 6.91
CA ALA A 124 -19.53 -13.94 7.07
C ALA A 124 -19.06 -12.93 6.00
N LEU A 125 -19.67 -12.97 4.80
CA LEU A 125 -19.48 -12.00 3.73
C LEU A 125 -20.46 -10.81 3.82
N GLY A 126 -21.24 -10.75 4.91
CA GLY A 126 -22.21 -9.72 5.26
C GLY A 126 -23.38 -9.60 4.28
N CYS A 127 -23.90 -10.75 3.89
CA CYS A 127 -25.23 -10.90 3.29
C CYS A 127 -26.20 -11.42 4.36
N ASP A 128 -27.46 -11.00 4.28
CA ASP A 128 -28.53 -11.57 5.10
C ASP A 128 -29.08 -12.81 4.42
N VAL A 129 -29.34 -13.87 5.19
CA VAL A 129 -29.84 -15.15 4.67
C VAL A 129 -31.10 -15.58 5.39
N ASP A 130 -32.17 -15.71 4.61
CA ASP A 130 -33.49 -16.11 5.07
C ASP A 130 -33.89 -17.46 4.47
N TRP A 131 -34.76 -18.21 5.17
CA TRP A 131 -35.26 -19.51 4.73
C TRP A 131 -36.78 -19.46 4.59
N ASP A 132 -37.25 -19.55 3.35
CA ASP A 132 -38.66 -19.74 3.04
C ASP A 132 -38.98 -21.23 3.09
N SER A 133 -39.57 -21.67 4.19
CA SER A 133 -39.93 -23.08 4.41
C SER A 133 -41.06 -23.58 3.52
N VAL A 134 -41.93 -22.69 3.05
CA VAL A 134 -43.10 -23.05 2.22
C VAL A 134 -42.64 -23.37 0.80
N ASN A 135 -41.78 -22.52 0.24
CA ASN A 135 -41.28 -22.69 -1.12
C ASN A 135 -39.91 -23.39 -1.20
N GLN A 136 -39.31 -23.68 -0.05
CA GLN A 136 -37.96 -24.26 0.09
C GLN A 136 -36.90 -23.44 -0.64
N ASN A 137 -37.00 -22.12 -0.49
CA ASN A 137 -36.06 -21.16 -1.06
C ASN A 137 -35.10 -20.65 0.02
N VAL A 138 -33.82 -20.54 -0.32
CA VAL A 138 -32.89 -19.67 0.41
C VAL A 138 -32.93 -18.30 -0.24
N ILE A 139 -33.22 -17.27 0.54
CA ILE A 139 -33.26 -15.88 0.08
C ILE A 139 -32.05 -15.16 0.67
N ILE A 140 -31.19 -14.64 -0.20
CA ILE A 140 -29.99 -13.89 0.16
C ILE A 140 -30.21 -12.43 -0.23
N ARG A 141 -29.94 -11.53 0.71
CA ARG A 141 -29.93 -10.09 0.46
C ARG A 141 -28.51 -9.59 0.63
N THR A 142 -27.92 -9.02 -0.42
CA THR A 142 -26.59 -8.41 -0.31
C THR A 142 -26.76 -7.08 0.45
N GLY A 143 -26.37 -7.05 1.73
CA GLY A 143 -26.58 -5.88 2.58
C GLY A 143 -25.82 -4.64 2.08
N TYR A 144 -26.33 -3.45 2.44
CA TYR A 144 -25.59 -2.19 2.33
C TYR A 144 -24.61 -2.07 3.49
N SER A 145 -23.46 -2.74 3.42
CA SER A 145 -22.35 -2.40 4.34
C SER A 145 -21.51 -1.28 3.76
N SER A 146 -21.02 -0.39 4.61
CA SER A 146 -20.01 0.59 4.21
C SER A 146 -18.72 -0.16 3.87
N PRO A 147 -18.26 -0.16 2.61
CA PRO A 147 -17.06 -0.88 2.24
C PRO A 147 -15.82 -0.37 3.00
N VAL A 148 -15.81 0.93 3.35
CA VAL A 148 -14.77 1.55 4.18
C VAL A 148 -14.75 0.95 5.59
N GLU A 149 -15.92 0.73 6.20
CA GLU A 149 -16.00 0.13 7.54
C GLU A 149 -15.42 -1.29 7.56
N ASP A 150 -15.72 -2.08 6.52
CA ASP A 150 -15.20 -3.44 6.37
C ASP A 150 -13.67 -3.44 6.20
N VAL A 151 -13.12 -2.52 5.39
CA VAL A 151 -11.67 -2.33 5.24
C VAL A 151 -11.04 -2.00 6.59
N VAL A 152 -11.61 -1.06 7.35
CA VAL A 152 -11.07 -0.65 8.66
C VAL A 152 -11.06 -1.82 9.64
N LYS A 153 -12.16 -2.60 9.73
CA LYS A 153 -12.24 -3.78 10.60
C LYS A 153 -11.17 -4.82 10.26
N LEU A 154 -10.91 -5.03 8.96
CA LEU A 154 -9.87 -5.94 8.49
C LEU A 154 -8.48 -5.41 8.85
N VAL A 155 -8.14 -4.19 8.47
CA VAL A 155 -6.73 -3.75 8.48
C VAL A 155 -6.28 -3.13 9.80
N ARG A 156 -7.18 -2.58 10.61
CA ARG A 156 -6.81 -1.82 11.83
C ARG A 156 -5.91 -2.60 12.79
N PRO A 157 -6.11 -3.91 13.06
CA PRO A 157 -5.21 -4.68 13.92
C PRO A 157 -3.78 -4.83 13.38
N ALA A 158 -3.57 -4.62 12.08
CA ALA A 158 -2.25 -4.69 11.43
C ALA A 158 -1.56 -3.32 11.32
N VAL A 159 -2.29 -2.21 11.48
CA VAL A 159 -1.73 -0.85 11.41
C VAL A 159 -1.13 -0.46 12.76
N VAL A 160 0.04 0.18 12.72
CA VAL A 160 0.83 0.51 13.90
C VAL A 160 1.25 1.98 13.92
N LEU A 161 1.47 2.52 15.12
CA LEU A 161 2.20 3.76 15.31
C LEU A 161 3.70 3.44 15.33
N VAL A 162 4.49 4.17 14.56
CA VAL A 162 5.95 4.15 14.61
C VAL A 162 6.41 5.39 15.37
N GLU A 163 6.99 5.18 16.55
CA GLU A 163 7.52 6.23 17.42
C GLU A 163 9.05 6.20 17.39
N THR A 164 9.65 7.34 17.10
CA THR A 164 11.10 7.54 17.14
C THR A 164 11.44 8.68 18.11
N ASP A 165 12.72 8.86 18.39
CA ASP A 165 13.24 10.03 19.12
C ASP A 165 13.06 11.35 18.36
N GLY A 166 12.90 11.30 17.03
CA GLY A 166 12.69 12.47 16.17
C GLY A 166 11.23 12.78 15.83
N GLY A 167 10.29 11.86 16.05
CA GLY A 167 8.89 12.10 15.71
C GLY A 167 8.00 10.85 15.69
N LEU A 168 6.85 11.01 15.03
CA LEU A 168 5.82 9.97 14.92
C LEU A 168 5.42 9.76 13.45
N GLY A 169 5.19 8.50 13.09
CA GLY A 169 4.61 8.09 11.82
C GLY A 169 3.71 6.86 12.00
N SER A 170 3.21 6.35 10.88
CA SER A 170 2.44 5.11 10.82
C SER A 170 3.27 4.00 10.18
N GLY A 171 2.82 2.78 10.37
CA GLY A 171 3.31 1.61 9.66
C GLY A 171 2.23 0.54 9.60
N PHE A 172 2.54 -0.60 9.00
CA PHE A 172 1.68 -1.78 9.10
C PHE A 172 2.51 -3.05 9.03
N PHE A 173 2.02 -4.09 9.70
CA PHE A 173 2.62 -5.41 9.63
C PHE A 173 2.41 -6.02 8.25
N TRP A 174 3.52 -6.45 7.64
CA TRP A 174 3.54 -7.20 6.39
C TRP A 174 3.36 -8.69 6.61
N ASP A 175 3.91 -9.21 7.72
CA ASP A 175 3.84 -10.62 8.07
C ASP A 175 3.52 -10.82 9.56
N SER A 176 3.19 -12.07 9.94
CA SER A 176 2.96 -12.45 11.32
C SER A 176 4.24 -12.52 12.16
N GLY A 177 5.42 -12.47 11.53
CA GLY A 177 6.75 -12.50 12.14
C GLY A 177 7.25 -11.12 12.59
N GLY A 178 6.43 -10.08 12.49
CA GLY A 178 6.76 -8.74 13.00
C GLY A 178 7.56 -7.89 12.02
N GLU A 179 7.47 -8.17 10.72
CA GLU A 179 7.93 -7.24 9.69
C GLU A 179 6.97 -6.06 9.57
N VAL A 180 7.48 -4.84 9.65
CA VAL A 180 6.66 -3.62 9.53
C VAL A 180 7.14 -2.79 8.34
N VAL A 181 6.22 -2.35 7.49
CA VAL A 181 6.49 -1.39 6.41
C VAL A 181 6.15 0.01 6.90
N THR A 182 7.03 0.98 6.62
CA THR A 182 6.84 2.41 6.90
C THR A 182 7.62 3.27 5.89
N CYS A 183 7.59 4.59 6.05
CA CYS A 183 8.39 5.51 5.26
C CYS A 183 9.83 5.62 5.78
N ALA A 184 10.80 5.82 4.89
CA ALA A 184 12.20 5.98 5.30
C ALA A 184 12.40 7.23 6.15
N HIS A 185 11.80 8.37 5.78
CA HIS A 185 11.93 9.61 6.54
C HIS A 185 11.34 9.54 7.97
N VAL A 186 10.47 8.56 8.26
CA VAL A 186 9.91 8.36 9.61
C VAL A 186 10.98 7.81 10.56
N VAL A 187 11.89 6.98 10.05
CA VAL A 187 12.87 6.22 10.85
C VAL A 187 14.32 6.61 10.59
N ALA A 188 14.59 7.39 9.55
CA ALA A 188 15.90 7.96 9.30
C ALA A 188 16.29 8.87 10.47
N GLY A 189 17.40 8.53 11.13
CA GLY A 189 17.95 9.29 12.26
C GLY A 189 17.72 8.60 13.59
N ALA A 190 16.79 7.63 13.60
CA ALA A 190 16.24 7.16 14.84
C ALA A 190 17.23 6.30 15.61
N LYS A 191 17.60 6.74 16.83
CA LYS A 191 18.42 5.93 17.75
C LYS A 191 17.61 4.84 18.42
N ALA A 192 16.30 5.05 18.52
CA ALA A 192 15.36 4.09 19.05
C ALA A 192 14.05 4.15 18.25
N ILE A 193 13.53 2.98 17.88
CA ILE A 193 12.25 2.85 17.20
C ILE A 193 11.34 1.96 18.06
N THR A 194 10.14 2.48 18.33
CA THR A 194 9.07 1.73 19.00
C THR A 194 7.89 1.58 18.07
N VAL A 195 7.44 0.35 17.87
CA VAL A 195 6.19 0.01 17.18
C VAL A 195 5.11 -0.15 18.25
N LYS A 196 4.02 0.63 18.16
CA LYS A 196 2.83 0.47 19.01
C LYS A 196 1.68 -0.09 18.20
N THR A 197 1.12 -1.19 18.66
CA THR A 197 -0.01 -1.88 18.04
C THR A 197 -1.34 -1.31 18.54
N PHE A 198 -2.41 -1.51 17.76
CA PHE A 198 -3.75 -1.00 18.09
C PHE A 198 -4.30 -1.54 19.41
N ASP A 199 -3.89 -2.75 19.83
CA ASP A 199 -4.25 -3.34 21.11
C ASP A 199 -3.40 -2.86 22.30
N GLY A 200 -2.57 -1.81 22.09
CA GLY A 200 -1.75 -1.18 23.12
C GLY A 200 -0.38 -1.85 23.33
N GLY A 201 -0.05 -2.90 22.58
CA GLY A 201 1.28 -3.52 22.60
C GLY A 201 2.37 -2.53 22.19
N ARG A 202 3.54 -2.63 22.82
CA ARG A 202 4.71 -1.79 22.54
C ARG A 202 5.92 -2.65 22.34
N TYR A 203 6.58 -2.49 21.19
CA TYR A 203 7.71 -3.33 20.83
C TYR A 203 8.86 -2.49 20.30
N SER A 204 10.08 -2.79 20.73
CA SER A 204 11.28 -2.23 20.12
C SER A 204 11.41 -2.77 18.71
N ALA A 205 11.86 -1.95 17.76
CA ALA A 205 12.13 -2.36 16.39
C ALA A 205 13.49 -1.84 15.92
N VAL A 206 14.05 -2.53 14.93
CA VAL A 206 15.26 -2.11 14.22
C VAL A 206 14.97 -2.01 12.73
N ILE A 207 15.75 -1.20 12.02
CA ILE A 207 15.67 -1.12 10.56
C ILE A 207 16.25 -2.41 9.96
N ASP A 208 15.43 -3.20 9.27
CA ASP A 208 15.86 -4.39 8.54
C ASP A 208 16.40 -3.99 7.16
N ARG A 209 15.65 -3.17 6.42
CA ARG A 209 16.00 -2.64 5.09
C ARG A 209 15.48 -1.22 4.93
N MET A 210 16.14 -0.41 4.12
CA MET A 210 15.65 0.93 3.79
C MET A 210 16.10 1.37 2.40
N ASP A 211 15.30 2.23 1.77
CA ASP A 211 15.64 2.97 0.56
C ASP A 211 15.24 4.44 0.74
N PRO A 212 16.19 5.31 1.14
CA PRO A 212 15.92 6.73 1.29
C PRO A 212 15.43 7.39 -0.01
N ILE A 213 15.89 6.92 -1.17
CA ILE A 213 15.51 7.49 -2.47
C ILE A 213 14.03 7.22 -2.77
N LYS A 214 13.53 6.03 -2.41
CA LYS A 214 12.11 5.68 -2.59
C LYS A 214 11.24 6.02 -1.38
N ASP A 215 11.84 6.55 -0.32
CA ASP A 215 11.19 6.85 0.95
C ASP A 215 10.49 5.63 1.61
N LEU A 216 11.08 4.44 1.52
CA LEU A 216 10.51 3.22 2.12
C LEU A 216 11.49 2.56 3.10
N ALA A 217 10.99 2.13 4.26
CA ALA A 217 11.72 1.32 5.22
C ALA A 217 10.93 0.06 5.61
N ILE A 218 11.68 -1.01 5.87
CA ILE A 218 11.20 -2.27 6.44
C ILE A 218 11.87 -2.41 7.80
N LEU A 219 11.06 -2.53 8.84
CA LEU A 219 11.49 -2.73 10.21
C LEU A 219 11.29 -4.17 10.65
N ARG A 220 12.06 -4.60 11.64
CA ARG A 220 11.86 -5.85 12.36
C ARG A 220 11.60 -5.58 13.83
N VAL A 221 10.43 -6.02 14.30
CA VAL A 221 10.11 -6.01 15.73
C VAL A 221 11.00 -7.00 16.49
N GLN A 222 11.51 -6.56 17.64
CA GLN A 222 12.36 -7.31 18.55
C GLN A 222 11.54 -7.98 19.66
N GLY A 223 12.01 -9.11 20.16
CA GLY A 223 11.33 -9.90 21.20
C GLY A 223 10.35 -10.91 20.59
N GLY A 224 10.88 -12.07 20.19
CA GLY A 224 10.11 -13.14 19.55
C GLY A 224 9.02 -13.75 20.45
N GLY A 225 8.14 -14.54 19.83
CA GLY A 225 7.08 -15.31 20.52
C GLY A 225 5.65 -14.76 20.34
N THR A 226 5.50 -13.60 19.69
CA THR A 226 4.18 -13.02 19.37
C THR A 226 3.87 -13.22 17.89
N SER A 227 2.66 -13.71 17.57
CA SER A 227 2.13 -13.73 16.21
C SER A 227 1.37 -12.45 15.95
N PHE A 228 1.83 -11.62 15.03
CA PHE A 228 1.19 -10.34 14.71
C PHE A 228 0.08 -10.50 13.68
N LYS A 229 -0.95 -9.65 13.77
CA LYS A 229 -1.93 -9.48 12.69
C LYS A 229 -1.30 -8.64 11.58
N PHE A 230 -1.50 -9.03 10.33
CA PHE A 230 -0.89 -8.40 9.16
C PHE A 230 -1.93 -8.20 8.06
N ILE A 231 -1.65 -7.33 7.10
CA ILE A 231 -2.55 -7.10 5.96
C ILE A 231 -2.42 -8.29 4.99
N PRO A 232 -3.51 -9.04 4.73
CA PRO A 232 -3.40 -10.36 4.11
C PRO A 232 -3.14 -10.34 2.61
N PHE A 233 -3.46 -9.23 1.93
CA PHE A 233 -3.42 -9.15 0.48
C PHE A 233 -2.84 -7.82 0.01
N TYR A 234 -2.16 -7.87 -1.13
CA TYR A 234 -1.67 -6.71 -1.84
C TYR A 234 -2.04 -6.81 -3.33
N LYS A 235 -2.09 -5.66 -4.01
CA LYS A 235 -2.23 -5.58 -5.46
C LYS A 235 -1.08 -4.78 -6.04
N GLY A 236 -0.44 -5.33 -7.06
CA GLY A 236 0.71 -4.68 -7.71
C GLY A 236 0.29 -3.45 -8.52
N SER A 237 1.25 -2.60 -8.87
CA SER A 237 0.93 -1.35 -9.59
C SER A 237 0.34 -1.52 -10.98
N ALA A 238 0.40 -2.72 -11.58
CA ALA A 238 -0.27 -3.03 -12.84
C ALA A 238 -1.81 -3.04 -12.70
N GLU A 239 -2.32 -3.19 -11.49
CA GLU A 239 -3.76 -3.27 -11.21
C GLU A 239 -4.36 -1.93 -10.76
N VAL A 240 -3.51 -0.94 -10.46
CA VAL A 240 -3.92 0.38 -9.95
C VAL A 240 -4.31 1.31 -11.10
N ARG A 241 -5.48 1.95 -10.98
CA ARG A 241 -6.04 2.84 -12.01
C ARG A 241 -6.44 4.19 -11.43
N GLU A 242 -6.34 5.25 -12.24
CA GLU A 242 -6.92 6.56 -11.89
C GLU A 242 -8.44 6.44 -11.74
N GLY A 243 -9.02 7.17 -10.79
CA GLY A 243 -10.43 7.08 -10.40
C GLY A 243 -10.76 5.94 -9.44
N GLN A 244 -9.82 5.02 -9.17
CA GLN A 244 -10.02 3.93 -8.22
C GLN A 244 -10.18 4.46 -6.79
N GLU A 245 -11.23 4.01 -6.10
CA GLU A 245 -11.46 4.32 -4.68
C GLU A 245 -10.39 3.70 -3.79
N VAL A 246 -9.97 4.49 -2.80
CA VAL A 246 -8.93 4.13 -1.84
C VAL A 246 -9.28 4.56 -0.43
N VAL A 247 -8.74 3.82 0.53
CA VAL A 247 -8.82 4.09 1.96
C VAL A 247 -7.41 4.26 2.50
N VAL A 248 -7.21 5.30 3.31
CA VAL A 248 -6.00 5.50 4.10
C VAL A 248 -6.35 5.19 5.55
N VAL A 249 -5.54 4.35 6.19
CA VAL A 249 -5.64 4.07 7.61
C VAL A 249 -4.29 4.41 8.25
N GLY A 250 -4.30 5.27 9.24
CA GLY A 250 -3.08 5.72 9.91
C GLY A 250 -3.32 6.12 11.36
N ASN A 251 -2.28 6.59 12.02
CA ASN A 251 -2.32 7.03 13.42
C ASN A 251 -1.72 8.44 13.56
N PRO A 252 -2.40 9.49 13.03
CA PRO A 252 -1.90 10.85 13.09
C PRO A 252 -1.92 11.35 14.54
N PHE A 253 -0.78 11.85 15.02
CA PHE A 253 -0.62 12.45 16.35
C PHE A 253 -0.97 11.54 17.56
N GLY A 254 -0.98 10.22 17.38
CA GLY A 254 -1.41 9.29 18.44
C GLY A 254 -2.92 9.28 18.67
N LEU A 255 -3.71 9.94 17.82
CA LEU A 255 -5.16 9.74 17.72
C LEU A 255 -5.38 8.41 16.99
N GLU A 256 -5.59 7.35 17.78
CA GLU A 256 -5.64 5.98 17.28
C GLU A 256 -6.60 5.82 16.08
N ALA A 257 -6.05 5.28 14.97
CA ALA A 257 -6.78 4.81 13.78
C ALA A 257 -7.64 5.87 13.06
N SER A 258 -7.03 6.97 12.63
CA SER A 258 -7.71 7.88 11.68
C SER A 258 -7.88 7.22 10.33
N VAL A 259 -9.10 7.31 9.81
CA VAL A 259 -9.50 6.72 8.53
C VAL A 259 -9.93 7.86 7.62
N SER A 260 -9.41 7.86 6.40
CA SER A 260 -9.87 8.75 5.34
C SER A 260 -10.04 7.97 4.05
N SER A 261 -10.90 8.46 3.16
CA SER A 261 -11.16 7.86 1.85
C SER A 261 -11.05 8.89 0.74
N GLY A 262 -10.78 8.40 -0.46
CA GLY A 262 -10.67 9.22 -1.66
C GLY A 262 -10.46 8.35 -2.89
N ILE A 263 -9.78 8.89 -3.89
CA ILE A 263 -9.44 8.17 -5.12
C ILE A 263 -7.95 8.32 -5.46
N ILE A 264 -7.44 7.44 -6.31
CA ILE A 264 -6.24 7.69 -7.10
C ILE A 264 -6.57 8.80 -8.12
N SER A 265 -6.11 10.02 -7.89
CA SER A 265 -6.36 11.17 -8.79
C SER A 265 -5.32 11.31 -9.89
N GLY A 266 -4.19 10.61 -9.78
CA GLY A 266 -3.16 10.66 -10.78
C GLY A 266 -2.03 9.69 -10.53
N ILE A 267 -1.39 9.19 -11.59
CA ILE A 267 -0.09 8.52 -11.49
C ILE A 267 0.99 9.52 -11.88
N ARG A 268 2.00 9.70 -11.03
CA ARG A 268 3.07 10.69 -11.19
C ARG A 268 4.43 10.02 -11.17
N HIS A 269 5.40 10.67 -11.81
CA HIS A 269 6.81 10.32 -11.71
C HIS A 269 7.57 11.58 -11.30
N ARG A 270 8.28 11.54 -10.18
CA ARG A 270 9.08 12.65 -9.65
C ARG A 270 10.46 12.13 -9.28
N ASP A 271 11.49 12.77 -9.83
CA ASP A 271 12.89 12.44 -9.55
C ASP A 271 13.18 10.92 -9.69
N GLY A 272 12.57 10.27 -10.69
CA GLY A 272 12.72 8.83 -10.96
C GLY A 272 11.85 7.89 -10.11
N VAL A 273 11.03 8.43 -9.22
CA VAL A 273 10.13 7.69 -8.33
C VAL A 273 8.68 7.81 -8.81
N LYS A 274 8.01 6.67 -8.98
CA LYS A 274 6.58 6.56 -9.28
C LYS A 274 5.79 6.81 -8.00
N LEU A 275 4.75 7.63 -8.10
CA LEU A 275 3.90 8.02 -7.00
C LEU A 275 2.43 7.93 -7.42
N TYR A 276 1.58 7.53 -6.47
CA TYR A 276 0.13 7.68 -6.59
C TYR A 276 -0.27 8.99 -5.95
N GLN A 277 -0.88 9.87 -6.73
CA GLN A 277 -1.53 11.06 -6.23
C GLN A 277 -2.93 10.67 -5.73
N ILE A 278 -3.28 11.02 -4.51
CA ILE A 278 -4.54 10.66 -3.88
C ILE A 278 -5.29 11.89 -3.37
N THR A 279 -6.62 11.82 -3.39
CA THR A 279 -7.49 12.87 -2.82
C THR A 279 -7.85 12.64 -1.36
N ALA A 280 -7.58 11.43 -0.84
CA ALA A 280 -7.85 11.11 0.55
C ALA A 280 -7.09 12.08 1.46
N PRO A 281 -7.76 12.73 2.45
CA PRO A 281 -7.08 13.62 3.39
C PRO A 281 -5.95 12.89 4.12
N VAL A 282 -4.76 13.49 4.10
CA VAL A 282 -3.56 13.02 4.81
C VAL A 282 -3.06 14.17 5.68
N SER A 283 -2.67 13.83 6.91
CA SER A 283 -2.07 14.74 7.88
C SER A 283 -0.75 14.16 8.38
N PRO A 284 0.13 14.97 9.01
CA PRO A 284 1.31 14.45 9.68
C PRO A 284 0.98 13.28 10.61
N GLY A 285 1.80 12.23 10.54
CA GLY A 285 1.61 10.97 11.26
C GLY A 285 0.90 9.86 10.47
N ASN A 286 0.25 10.16 9.34
CA ASN A 286 -0.23 9.12 8.40
C ASN A 286 0.90 8.53 7.54
N SER A 287 2.03 9.23 7.37
CA SER A 287 3.19 8.76 6.62
C SER A 287 3.63 7.38 7.09
N GLY A 288 3.81 6.45 6.16
CA GLY A 288 4.11 5.04 6.40
C GLY A 288 2.89 4.13 6.57
N GLY A 289 1.68 4.69 6.71
CA GLY A 289 0.44 3.92 6.77
C GLY A 289 0.03 3.32 5.40
N PRO A 290 -0.79 2.26 5.38
CA PRO A 290 -1.22 1.62 4.15
C PRO A 290 -2.21 2.47 3.35
N LEU A 291 -2.03 2.48 2.03
CA LEU A 291 -3.05 2.87 1.06
C LEU A 291 -3.74 1.60 0.54
N LEU A 292 -5.05 1.53 0.73
CA LEU A 292 -5.85 0.33 0.55
C LEU A 292 -6.89 0.50 -0.56
N THR A 293 -7.20 -0.57 -1.27
CA THR A 293 -8.41 -0.66 -2.10
C THR A 293 -9.65 -0.80 -1.21
N ILE A 294 -10.83 -0.67 -1.81
CA ILE A 294 -12.09 -0.97 -1.11
C ILE A 294 -12.28 -2.45 -0.76
N ASP A 295 -11.47 -3.32 -1.38
CA ASP A 295 -11.38 -4.71 -1.01
C ASP A 295 -10.45 -4.92 0.20
N GLY A 296 -9.69 -3.91 0.62
CA GLY A 296 -8.69 -4.04 1.70
C GLY A 296 -7.35 -4.62 1.24
N ASP A 297 -7.07 -4.62 -0.07
CA ASP A 297 -5.72 -4.92 -0.58
C ASP A 297 -4.82 -3.71 -0.39
N VAL A 298 -3.61 -3.90 0.12
CA VAL A 298 -2.61 -2.83 0.11
C VAL A 298 -2.08 -2.61 -1.31
N ILE A 299 -2.16 -1.37 -1.79
CA ILE A 299 -1.63 -0.95 -3.08
C ILE A 299 -0.46 0.02 -2.94
N GLY A 300 -0.30 0.64 -1.77
CA GLY A 300 0.80 1.55 -1.53
C GLY A 300 1.00 1.93 -0.07
N VAL A 301 1.97 2.83 0.14
CA VAL A 301 2.36 3.36 1.45
C VAL A 301 2.26 4.88 1.40
N VAL A 302 1.44 5.47 2.26
CA VAL A 302 1.22 6.93 2.27
C VAL A 302 2.51 7.65 2.63
N THR A 303 2.87 8.68 1.87
CA THR A 303 4.11 9.47 2.04
C THR A 303 3.79 10.97 2.05
N ILE A 304 4.83 11.80 1.95
CA ILE A 304 4.87 13.26 2.03
C ILE A 304 3.63 13.94 1.41
N GLN A 305 3.13 14.92 2.16
CA GLN A 305 2.13 15.88 1.71
C GLN A 305 2.83 17.05 0.99
N LEU A 306 2.31 17.48 -0.17
CA LEU A 306 2.69 18.79 -0.68
C LEU A 306 2.06 19.83 0.25
N THR A 307 2.87 20.67 0.90
CA THR A 307 2.36 21.73 1.79
C THR A 307 1.59 22.81 1.03
N GLU A 308 1.73 22.86 -0.29
CA GLU A 308 1.03 23.78 -1.18
C GLU A 308 0.02 23.02 -2.06
N GLY A 309 -1.27 23.17 -1.75
CA GLY A 309 -2.39 22.58 -2.51
C GLY A 309 -3.29 21.69 -1.66
N GLN A 310 -4.58 22.02 -1.58
CA GLN A 310 -5.56 21.18 -0.88
C GLN A 310 -5.79 19.86 -1.64
N ASN A 311 -5.90 18.74 -0.91
CA ASN A 311 -6.19 17.41 -1.45
C ASN A 311 -5.17 16.88 -2.48
N ILE A 312 -3.90 17.28 -2.37
CA ILE A 312 -2.79 16.74 -3.16
C ILE A 312 -1.87 15.97 -2.21
N ASN A 313 -2.16 14.69 -2.04
CA ASN A 313 -1.38 13.77 -1.20
C ASN A 313 -0.76 12.66 -2.05
N PHE A 314 0.27 11.99 -1.53
CA PHE A 314 0.98 10.96 -2.28
C PHE A 314 1.11 9.64 -1.51
N ALA A 315 1.20 8.55 -2.27
CA ALA A 315 1.58 7.25 -1.77
C ALA A 315 2.59 6.59 -2.71
N LEU A 316 3.49 5.81 -2.13
CA LEU A 316 4.46 4.96 -2.81
C LEU A 316 3.76 3.69 -3.29
N PRO A 317 3.97 3.22 -4.53
CA PRO A 317 3.52 1.91 -4.97
C PRO A 317 4.05 0.79 -4.07
N ILE A 318 3.20 -0.18 -3.73
CA ILE A 318 3.61 -1.29 -2.86
C ILE A 318 4.69 -2.16 -3.51
N ASP A 319 4.85 -2.13 -4.84
CA ASP A 319 5.93 -2.85 -5.53
C ASP A 319 7.34 -2.48 -5.00
N TYR A 320 7.49 -1.27 -4.46
CA TYR A 320 8.75 -0.84 -3.85
C TYR A 320 9.13 -1.65 -2.63
N TYR A 321 8.16 -2.24 -1.92
CA TYR A 321 8.44 -3.20 -0.85
C TYR A 321 9.35 -4.32 -1.36
N PHE A 322 9.04 -4.96 -2.49
CA PHE A 322 9.84 -6.08 -3.01
C PHE A 322 11.24 -5.64 -3.44
N VAL A 323 11.36 -4.44 -4.01
CA VAL A 323 12.65 -3.85 -4.38
C VAL A 323 13.52 -3.59 -3.14
N VAL A 324 12.93 -3.05 -2.06
CA VAL A 324 13.63 -2.80 -0.80
C VAL A 324 13.95 -4.10 -0.08
N LYS A 325 13.04 -5.08 -0.08
CA LYS A 325 13.23 -6.38 0.56
C LYS A 325 14.39 -7.17 -0.05
N ALA A 326 14.62 -7.02 -1.35
CA ALA A 326 15.72 -7.67 -2.07
C ALA A 326 17.11 -7.06 -1.77
N ARG A 327 17.19 -5.91 -1.07
CA ARG A 327 18.47 -5.31 -0.68
C ARG A 327 19.17 -6.13 0.42
N PRO A 328 20.49 -5.95 0.63
CA PRO A 328 21.16 -6.44 1.85
C PRO A 328 20.62 -5.73 3.11
N PRO A 329 20.77 -6.33 4.31
CA PRO A 329 20.42 -5.68 5.57
C PRO A 329 21.00 -4.29 5.70
N TYR A 330 20.19 -3.37 6.21
CA TYR A 330 20.60 -1.98 6.39
C TYR A 330 21.85 -1.92 7.26
N SER A 331 22.92 -1.32 6.73
CA SER A 331 24.13 -1.00 7.48
C SER A 331 24.50 0.47 7.25
N GLU A 332 25.16 1.10 8.24
CA GLU A 332 25.64 2.48 8.10
C GLU A 332 26.57 2.68 6.88
N ARG A 333 27.26 1.62 6.42
CA ARG A 333 28.11 1.64 5.22
C ARG A 333 27.32 1.84 3.92
N ASP A 334 26.06 1.41 3.89
CA ASP A 334 25.21 1.54 2.70
C ASP A 334 24.70 2.99 2.54
N GLU A 335 24.45 3.69 3.65
CA GLU A 335 24.02 5.10 3.65
C GLU A 335 25.12 6.01 3.09
N VAL A 336 26.38 5.79 3.49
CA VAL A 336 27.52 6.56 2.94
C VAL A 336 27.73 6.25 1.46
N THR A 337 27.53 5.00 1.04
CA THR A 337 27.67 4.61 -0.38
C THR A 337 26.58 5.26 -1.24
N VAL A 338 25.34 5.33 -0.74
CA VAL A 338 24.24 6.03 -1.42
C VAL A 338 24.52 7.53 -1.48
N PHE A 339 24.91 8.14 -0.35
CA PHE A 339 25.26 9.56 -0.32
C PHE A 339 26.41 9.89 -1.26
N ALA A 340 27.45 9.05 -1.34
CA ALA A 340 28.57 9.26 -2.25
C ALA A 340 28.14 9.32 -3.73
N LYS A 341 27.14 8.53 -4.14
CA LYS A 341 26.59 8.57 -5.50
C LYS A 341 25.86 9.87 -5.78
N GLU A 342 25.01 10.32 -4.86
CA GLU A 342 24.30 11.61 -4.97
C GLU A 342 25.29 12.78 -4.99
N LEU A 343 26.26 12.75 -4.07
CA LEU A 343 27.32 13.75 -3.96
C LEU A 343 28.10 13.92 -5.26
N ILE A 344 28.42 12.83 -5.97
CA ILE A 344 29.09 12.88 -7.28
C ILE A 344 28.24 13.68 -8.28
N VAL A 345 26.94 13.40 -8.36
CA VAL A 345 26.02 14.09 -9.27
C VAL A 345 25.91 15.57 -8.91
N TRP A 346 25.85 15.89 -7.63
CA TRP A 346 25.77 17.26 -7.13
C TRP A 346 27.02 18.06 -7.48
N VAL A 347 28.20 17.48 -7.22
CA VAL A 347 29.48 18.13 -7.52
C VAL A 347 29.68 18.30 -9.03
N GLN A 348 29.30 17.32 -9.86
CA GLN A 348 29.34 17.46 -11.32
C GLN A 348 28.46 18.61 -11.81
N THR A 349 27.27 18.75 -11.23
CA THR A 349 26.35 19.85 -11.55
C THR A 349 26.91 21.20 -11.11
N ASP A 350 27.47 21.29 -9.90
CA ASP A 350 28.15 22.49 -9.38
C ASP A 350 29.30 22.94 -10.29
N LEU A 351 30.14 22.01 -10.74
CA LEU A 351 31.23 22.31 -11.66
C LEU A 351 30.73 22.90 -12.98
N ALA A 352 29.70 22.30 -13.58
CA ALA A 352 29.10 22.82 -14.81
C ALA A 352 28.46 24.22 -14.62
N ILE A 353 27.91 24.50 -13.43
CA ILE A 353 27.41 25.84 -13.07
C ILE A 353 28.58 26.83 -12.99
N GLY A 354 29.66 26.45 -12.29
CA GLY A 354 30.86 27.28 -12.13
C GLY A 354 31.50 27.66 -13.48
N GLU A 355 31.59 26.72 -14.43
CA GLU A 355 32.09 26.97 -15.78
C GLU A 355 31.26 28.06 -16.49
N ARG A 356 29.93 27.96 -16.45
CA ARG A 356 29.03 28.95 -17.07
C ARG A 356 29.11 30.32 -16.39
N ILE A 357 29.31 30.37 -15.07
CA ILE A 357 29.56 31.64 -14.36
C ILE A 357 30.88 32.27 -14.84
N GLY A 358 31.94 31.47 -14.98
CA GLY A 358 33.23 31.94 -15.51
C GLY A 358 33.11 32.50 -16.93
N GLU A 359 32.39 31.81 -17.80
CA GLU A 359 32.09 32.28 -19.16
C GLU A 359 31.31 33.60 -19.15
N ALA A 360 30.26 33.70 -18.33
CA ALA A 360 29.49 34.93 -18.18
C ALA A 360 30.38 36.12 -17.79
N PHE A 361 31.29 35.93 -16.82
CA PHE A 361 32.22 36.98 -16.41
C PHE A 361 33.25 37.33 -17.46
N ASN A 362 33.75 36.37 -18.22
CA ASN A 362 34.69 36.64 -19.32
C ASN A 362 34.03 37.50 -20.40
N VAL A 363 32.79 37.16 -20.79
CA VAL A 363 32.03 37.91 -21.81
C VAL A 363 31.69 39.32 -21.31
N ILE A 364 31.29 39.45 -20.05
CA ILE A 364 31.09 40.76 -19.40
C ILE A 364 32.37 41.58 -19.37
N GLY A 365 33.51 40.97 -19.02
CA GLY A 365 34.82 41.61 -18.97
C GLY A 365 35.31 42.08 -20.35
N ALA A 366 34.91 41.37 -21.41
CA ALA A 366 35.13 41.76 -22.80
C ALA A 366 34.18 42.88 -23.29
N GLY A 367 33.24 43.33 -22.46
CA GLY A 367 32.33 44.44 -22.75
C GLY A 367 30.91 44.03 -23.14
N ASP A 368 30.65 42.73 -23.36
CA ASP A 368 29.31 42.23 -23.72
C ASP A 368 28.53 41.81 -22.47
N ARG A 369 27.86 42.79 -21.85
CA ARG A 369 27.07 42.56 -20.63
C ARG A 369 25.78 41.81 -20.89
N VAL A 370 25.17 41.98 -22.07
CA VAL A 370 23.88 41.37 -22.39
C VAL A 370 24.06 39.85 -22.43
N THR A 371 25.02 39.37 -23.22
CA THR A 371 25.28 37.93 -23.35
C THR A 371 25.68 37.32 -22.01
N GLY A 372 26.56 37.97 -21.24
CA GLY A 372 26.94 37.43 -19.94
C GLY A 372 25.78 37.36 -18.94
N VAL A 373 24.91 38.36 -18.91
CA VAL A 373 23.69 38.29 -18.08
C VAL A 373 22.74 37.20 -18.58
N THR A 374 22.57 37.04 -19.89
CA THR A 374 21.76 35.96 -20.46
C THR A 374 22.26 34.60 -20.01
N ILE A 375 23.57 34.34 -20.03
CA ILE A 375 24.17 33.09 -19.50
C ILE A 375 23.78 32.86 -18.03
N LEU A 376 23.86 33.91 -17.21
CA LEU A 376 23.46 33.80 -15.80
C LEU A 376 21.97 33.46 -15.65
N GLU A 377 21.12 34.04 -16.48
CA GLU A 377 19.66 33.83 -16.42
C GLU A 377 19.20 32.48 -16.94
N THR A 378 19.72 32.05 -18.08
CA THR A 378 19.18 30.88 -18.79
C THR A 378 19.87 29.59 -18.41
N ASP A 379 21.16 29.66 -18.04
CA ASP A 379 21.97 28.46 -17.89
C ASP A 379 22.41 28.22 -16.44
N VAL A 380 22.58 29.28 -15.67
CA VAL A 380 23.06 29.21 -14.27
C VAL A 380 21.88 29.15 -13.29
N LEU A 381 20.99 30.15 -13.29
CA LEU A 381 19.90 30.23 -12.31
C LEU A 381 18.97 29.01 -12.29
N PRO A 382 18.52 28.42 -13.43
CA PRO A 382 17.65 27.26 -13.41
C PRO A 382 18.34 26.01 -12.84
N LYS A 383 19.62 25.80 -13.15
CA LYS A 383 20.41 24.69 -12.63
C LYS A 383 20.68 24.84 -11.12
N LEU A 384 21.01 26.06 -10.67
CA LEU A 384 21.14 26.35 -9.24
C LEU A 384 19.82 26.11 -8.51
N TYR A 385 18.69 26.51 -9.09
CA TYR A 385 17.38 26.29 -8.48
C TYR A 385 17.07 24.80 -8.31
N ASP A 386 17.23 23.99 -9.37
CA ASP A 386 16.96 22.55 -9.30
C ASP A 386 17.93 21.83 -8.36
N LEU A 387 19.23 22.18 -8.40
CA LEU A 387 20.23 21.60 -7.50
C LEU A 387 19.93 21.96 -6.03
N ARG A 388 19.58 23.22 -5.74
CA ARG A 388 19.15 23.64 -4.40
C ARG A 388 17.97 22.84 -3.90
N ARG A 389 16.93 22.68 -4.74
CA ARG A 389 15.75 21.89 -4.41
C ARG A 389 16.13 20.46 -4.06
N LYS A 390 16.92 19.79 -4.91
CA LYS A 390 17.38 18.40 -4.71
C LYS A 390 18.17 18.23 -3.42
N VAL A 391 19.16 19.11 -3.17
CA VAL A 391 19.98 19.07 -1.94
C VAL A 391 19.11 19.33 -0.71
N SER A 392 18.18 20.29 -0.77
CA SER A 392 17.30 20.60 0.35
C SER A 392 16.28 19.51 0.67
N SER A 393 15.94 18.66 -0.30
CA SER A 393 15.07 17.50 -0.08
C SER A 393 15.80 16.26 0.43
N PHE A 394 17.14 16.28 0.40
CA PHE A 394 17.94 15.18 0.93
C PHE A 394 18.08 15.34 2.44
N SER A 395 17.79 14.26 3.17
CA SER A 395 18.08 14.16 4.60
C SER A 395 18.76 12.84 4.91
N SER A 396 19.62 12.84 5.92
CA SER A 396 20.31 11.65 6.39
C SER A 396 20.31 11.59 7.91
N SER A 397 20.25 10.35 8.38
CA SER A 397 20.36 9.99 9.78
C SER A 397 21.76 10.16 10.35
N ASN A 398 22.75 10.05 9.46
CA ASN A 398 24.14 10.15 9.79
C ASN A 398 24.52 11.62 9.95
N GLU A 399 24.86 12.02 11.18
CA GLU A 399 25.17 13.41 11.52
C GLU A 399 26.28 14.00 10.63
N LYS A 400 27.25 13.19 10.17
CA LYS A 400 28.32 13.63 9.26
C LYS A 400 27.83 13.84 7.84
N ILE A 401 26.95 12.96 7.34
CA ILE A 401 26.30 13.15 6.04
C ILE A 401 25.41 14.40 6.09
N GLN A 402 24.58 14.55 7.12
CA GLN A 402 23.68 15.70 7.25
C GLN A 402 24.48 17.01 7.35
N ALA A 403 25.60 17.04 8.09
CA ALA A 403 26.48 18.20 8.12
C ALA A 403 27.04 18.55 6.72
N CYS A 404 27.37 17.56 5.89
CA CYS A 404 27.78 17.80 4.51
C CYS A 404 26.65 18.42 3.68
N VAL A 405 25.42 17.90 3.81
CA VAL A 405 24.23 18.39 3.12
C VAL A 405 23.93 19.85 3.51
N ASP A 406 23.98 20.16 4.81
CA ASP A 406 23.71 21.50 5.34
C ASP A 406 24.73 22.53 4.84
N LEU A 407 26.02 22.17 4.84
CA LEU A 407 27.08 23.03 4.31
C LEU A 407 26.92 23.25 2.81
N PHE A 408 26.60 22.21 2.05
CA PHE A 408 26.40 22.33 0.60
C PHE A 408 25.15 23.15 0.27
N SER A 409 24.05 22.96 1.00
CA SER A 409 22.83 23.76 0.89
C SER A 409 23.11 25.23 1.17
N SER A 410 23.86 25.54 2.24
CA SER A 410 24.29 26.90 2.58
C SER A 410 25.14 27.52 1.46
N TYR A 411 26.09 26.77 0.91
CA TYR A 411 26.89 27.18 -0.24
C TYR A 411 26.02 27.53 -1.46
N LEU A 412 25.09 26.65 -1.84
CA LEU A 412 24.22 26.87 -3.00
C LEU A 412 23.27 28.06 -2.82
N ASN A 413 22.78 28.29 -1.59
CA ASN A 413 21.99 29.48 -1.27
C ASN A 413 22.80 30.76 -1.48
N LEU A 414 24.05 30.80 -0.98
CA LEU A 414 24.95 31.94 -1.20
C LEU A 414 25.27 32.15 -2.68
N MET A 415 25.52 31.07 -3.43
CA MET A 415 25.74 31.13 -4.88
C MET A 415 24.54 31.72 -5.62
N TYR A 416 23.34 31.24 -5.32
CA TYR A 416 22.11 31.71 -5.96
C TYR A 416 21.88 33.20 -5.70
N GLU A 417 21.99 33.62 -4.44
CA GLU A 417 21.87 35.02 -4.03
C GLU A 417 22.95 35.90 -4.65
N ALA A 418 24.19 35.40 -4.78
CA ALA A 418 25.28 36.10 -5.45
C ALA A 418 24.95 36.35 -6.92
N VAL A 419 24.50 35.32 -7.65
CA VAL A 419 24.15 35.42 -9.08
C VAL A 419 23.01 36.41 -9.31
N LEU A 420 21.99 36.43 -8.44
CA LEU A 420 20.90 37.41 -8.51
C LEU A 420 21.40 38.86 -8.35
N ASP A 421 22.26 39.10 -7.36
CA ASP A 421 22.82 40.43 -7.10
C ASP A 421 23.78 40.88 -8.21
N LEU A 422 24.60 39.97 -8.74
CA LEU A 422 25.49 40.26 -9.87
C LEU A 422 24.70 40.61 -11.12
N LYS A 423 23.67 39.82 -11.45
CA LYS A 423 22.74 40.12 -12.55
C LYS A 423 22.16 41.52 -12.40
N LYS A 424 21.67 41.88 -11.21
CA LYS A 424 21.13 43.22 -10.94
C LYS A 424 22.21 44.30 -11.13
N GLY A 425 23.42 44.07 -10.62
CA GLY A 425 24.54 44.99 -10.79
C GLY A 425 24.89 45.24 -12.25
N TYR A 426 24.91 44.20 -13.09
CA TYR A 426 25.22 44.32 -14.51
C TYR A 426 24.09 44.90 -15.37
N LEU A 427 22.83 44.60 -15.06
CA LEU A 427 21.66 45.12 -15.80
C LEU A 427 21.34 46.58 -15.44
N TYR A 428 21.43 46.95 -14.17
CA TYR A 428 20.93 48.23 -13.68
C TYR A 428 22.03 49.23 -13.29
N TYR A 429 23.30 48.91 -13.57
CA TYR A 429 24.46 49.71 -13.14
C TYR A 429 24.48 49.95 -11.62
N ASP A 430 23.90 49.01 -10.85
CA ASP A 430 23.87 49.08 -9.39
C ASP A 430 25.20 48.54 -8.82
N ASN A 431 26.16 49.45 -8.65
CA ASN A 431 27.45 49.13 -8.04
C ASN A 431 27.30 48.49 -6.67
N SER A 432 26.26 48.85 -5.89
CA SER A 432 26.04 48.27 -4.57
C SER A 432 25.62 46.80 -4.68
N ALA A 433 24.77 46.45 -5.66
CA ALA A 433 24.40 45.06 -5.93
C ALA A 433 25.60 44.24 -6.40
N TRP A 434 26.47 44.82 -7.23
CA TRP A 434 27.68 44.14 -7.67
C TRP A 434 28.58 43.75 -6.49
N TRP A 435 28.86 44.69 -5.57
CA TRP A 435 29.69 44.41 -4.39
C TRP A 435 29.04 43.39 -3.46
N ARG A 436 27.73 43.49 -3.19
CA ARG A 436 27.00 42.47 -2.41
C ARG A 436 27.10 41.08 -3.05
N GLY A 437 26.94 41.00 -4.37
CA GLY A 437 27.05 39.76 -5.11
C GLY A 437 28.45 39.15 -5.02
N LYS A 438 29.50 39.97 -5.14
CA LYS A 438 30.89 39.54 -4.96
C LYS A 438 31.17 39.03 -3.55
N ASP A 439 30.69 39.72 -2.52
CA ASP A 439 30.88 39.31 -1.13
C ASP A 439 30.18 37.99 -0.82
N LYS A 440 28.95 37.80 -1.33
CA LYS A 440 28.24 36.52 -1.25
C LYS A 440 28.97 35.40 -1.99
N LEU A 441 29.58 35.68 -3.14
CA LEU A 441 30.38 34.70 -3.88
C LEU A 441 31.62 34.27 -3.08
N ASN A 442 32.31 35.22 -2.44
CA ASN A 442 33.43 34.91 -1.54
C ASN A 442 33.01 34.07 -0.34
N ALA A 443 31.86 34.41 0.28
CA ALA A 443 31.29 33.62 1.37
C ALA A 443 30.93 32.21 0.89
N ALA A 444 30.38 32.07 -0.32
CA ALA A 444 30.10 30.77 -0.92
C ALA A 444 31.37 29.93 -1.05
N TYR A 445 32.47 30.48 -1.59
CA TYR A 445 33.73 29.74 -1.70
C TYR A 445 34.33 29.32 -0.34
N SER A 446 34.17 30.15 0.69
CA SER A 446 34.54 29.79 2.06
C SER A 446 33.71 28.60 2.58
N THR A 447 32.39 28.64 2.40
CA THR A 447 31.49 27.54 2.77
C THR A 447 31.79 26.26 1.98
N ARG A 448 32.10 26.37 0.68
CA ARG A 448 32.51 25.25 -0.17
C ARG A 448 33.76 24.56 0.35
N SER A 449 34.72 25.33 0.88
CA SER A 449 35.94 24.78 1.47
C SER A 449 35.64 23.97 2.73
N ARG A 450 34.75 24.47 3.60
CA ARG A 450 34.29 23.72 4.79
C ARG A 450 33.54 22.44 4.40
N PHE A 451 32.72 22.50 3.36
CA PHE A 451 32.05 21.33 2.81
C PHE A 451 33.03 20.26 2.33
N VAL A 452 34.09 20.65 1.61
CA VAL A 452 35.14 19.72 1.16
C VAL A 452 35.82 19.04 2.35
N GLU A 453 36.11 19.76 3.42
CA GLU A 453 36.69 19.16 4.63
C GLU A 453 35.72 18.21 5.33
N ALA A 454 34.43 18.56 5.42
CA ALA A 454 33.42 17.66 5.98
C ALA A 454 33.29 16.35 5.18
N VAL A 455 33.35 16.43 3.85
CA VAL A 455 33.34 15.23 2.98
C VAL A 455 34.58 14.37 3.20
N LYS A 456 35.77 14.97 3.38
CA LYS A 456 36.99 14.22 3.68
C LYS A 456 36.91 13.49 5.01
N ASP A 457 36.39 14.16 6.05
CA ASP A 457 36.16 13.58 7.37
C ASP A 457 35.23 12.36 7.25
N LEU A 458 34.08 12.52 6.59
CA LEU A 458 33.13 11.45 6.33
C LEU A 458 33.75 10.23 5.62
N ILE A 459 34.59 10.45 4.61
CA ILE A 459 35.24 9.35 3.87
C ILE A 459 36.27 8.63 4.76
N SER A 460 36.90 9.34 5.70
CA SER A 460 37.94 8.76 6.55
C SER A 460 37.41 7.75 7.57
N ASP A 461 36.16 7.89 8.03
CA ASP A 461 35.55 6.97 9.00
C ASP A 461 35.07 5.64 8.39
N VAL A 462 34.96 5.58 7.06
CA VAL A 462 34.37 4.43 6.35
C VAL A 462 35.42 3.45 5.82
N ARG A 463 36.71 3.84 5.86
CA ARG A 463 37.86 2.95 5.61
C ARG A 463 38.15 2.06 6.80
#